data_AF-A0AA38XTG9-F1
#
_entry.id   AF-A0AA38XTG9-F1
#
_cell.length_a   1.000
_cell.length_b   1.000
_cell.length_c   1.000
_cell.angle_alpha   90.00
_cell.angle_beta   90.00
_cell.angle_gamma   90.00
#
_symmetry.space_group_name_H-M   'P 1'
#
loop_
_entity.id
_entity.type
_entity.pdbx_description
1 polymer ?
#
loop_
_entity_poly.entity_id
_entity_poly.type
_entity_poly.pdbx_seq_one_letter_code
_entity_poly.pdbx_strand_id
1 'polypeptide(L)'
;MDDSTLATAISDLLERGPFPTDRAALLLNSLAVRHGIDSRRIFWWAGAPLMDREIQYEGSEEGLSRLSVLLADVRGEICLVASDERASPWPVWALRPGEVIPLLSELPFFEYFLVLDGGATLLFDTHHNTLVVSRE
;
A
#
# COMPACT_ATOMS: atom_id res chain seq x y z
N MET A 1 -11.63 -9.77 -9.50
CA MET A 1 -12.41 -8.52 -9.65
C MET A 1 -11.84 -7.82 -10.89
N ASP A 2 -12.65 -7.27 -11.79
CA ASP A 2 -12.10 -6.54 -12.96
C ASP A 2 -11.37 -5.27 -12.46
N ASP A 3 -10.23 -4.91 -13.05
CA ASP A 3 -9.31 -3.86 -12.59
C ASP A 3 -9.96 -2.48 -12.53
N SER A 4 -10.85 -2.24 -13.49
CA SER A 4 -11.72 -1.06 -13.54
C SER A 4 -12.60 -0.96 -12.30
N THR A 5 -12.91 -2.08 -11.64
CA THR A 5 -13.82 -2.14 -10.50
C THR A 5 -13.12 -1.79 -9.20
N LEU A 6 -11.88 -2.25 -8.96
CA LEU A 6 -11.17 -1.94 -7.70
C LEU A 6 -10.79 -0.45 -7.61
N ALA A 7 -10.17 0.10 -8.65
CA ALA A 7 -9.77 1.50 -8.66
C ALA A 7 -10.99 2.44 -8.61
N THR A 8 -12.09 2.07 -9.27
CA THR A 8 -13.36 2.81 -9.18
C THR A 8 -13.95 2.69 -7.78
N ALA A 9 -14.00 1.50 -7.17
CA ALA A 9 -14.51 1.31 -5.83
C ALA A 9 -13.72 2.11 -4.77
N ILE A 10 -12.39 2.11 -4.84
CA ILE A 10 -11.55 2.95 -3.96
C ILE A 10 -11.89 4.44 -4.17
N SER A 11 -12.02 4.87 -5.43
CA SER A 11 -12.30 6.27 -5.73
C SER A 11 -13.68 6.72 -5.28
N ASP A 12 -14.68 5.84 -5.38
CA ASP A 12 -16.04 6.08 -4.91
C ASP A 12 -16.10 6.16 -3.39
N LEU A 13 -15.44 5.24 -2.68
CA LEU A 13 -15.37 5.24 -1.21
C LEU A 13 -14.62 6.44 -0.65
N LEU A 14 -13.61 6.96 -1.37
CA LEU A 14 -12.85 8.13 -0.96
C LEU A 14 -13.42 9.46 -1.48
N GLU A 15 -14.44 9.39 -2.34
CA GLU A 15 -15.00 10.51 -3.11
C GLU A 15 -13.92 11.31 -3.89
N ARG A 16 -12.85 10.62 -4.33
CA ARG A 16 -11.72 11.22 -5.07
C ARG A 16 -10.95 10.20 -5.90
N GLY A 17 -10.45 10.65 -7.05
CA GLY A 17 -9.63 9.82 -7.94
C GLY A 17 -8.18 9.64 -7.47
N PRO A 18 -7.45 8.68 -8.09
CA PRO A 18 -6.02 8.51 -7.85
C PRO A 18 -5.22 9.70 -8.39
N PHE A 19 -3.94 9.76 -8.03
CA PHE A 19 -2.98 10.67 -8.65
C PHE A 19 -2.95 10.49 -10.18
N PRO A 20 -2.66 11.56 -10.94
CA PRO A 20 -2.30 11.45 -12.34
C PRO A 20 -1.20 10.41 -12.55
N THR A 21 -1.27 9.64 -13.64
CA THR A 21 -0.38 8.50 -13.90
C THR A 21 1.10 8.87 -13.89
N ASP A 22 1.46 10.03 -14.42
CA ASP A 22 2.82 10.57 -14.41
C ASP A 22 3.31 10.87 -12.97
N ARG A 23 2.45 11.49 -12.14
CA ARG A 23 2.75 11.74 -10.73
C ARG A 23 2.92 10.42 -9.95
N ALA A 24 2.02 9.45 -10.18
CA ALA A 24 2.12 8.13 -9.56
C ALA A 24 3.42 7.42 -9.97
N ALA A 25 3.77 7.42 -11.26
CA ALA A 25 4.99 6.81 -11.76
C ALA A 25 6.25 7.45 -11.17
N LEU A 26 6.29 8.78 -11.04
CA LEU A 26 7.42 9.48 -10.42
C LEU A 26 7.57 9.11 -8.94
N LEU A 27 6.46 9.07 -8.19
CA LEU A 27 6.48 8.64 -6.79
C LEU A 27 6.99 7.19 -6.69
N LEU A 28 6.40 6.25 -7.42
CA LEU A 28 6.77 4.84 -7.41
C LEU A 28 8.25 4.64 -7.77
N ASN A 29 8.75 5.32 -8.80
CA ASN A 29 10.16 5.23 -9.16
C ASN A 29 11.07 5.74 -8.04
N SER A 30 10.70 6.84 -7.37
CA SER A 30 11.46 7.35 -6.23
C SER A 30 11.51 6.37 -5.06
N LEU A 31 10.38 5.73 -4.73
CA LEU A 31 10.29 4.72 -3.68
C LEU A 31 11.12 3.47 -4.00
N ALA A 32 11.07 2.99 -5.25
CA ALA A 32 11.85 1.83 -5.67
C ALA A 32 13.36 2.09 -5.52
N VAL A 33 13.83 3.26 -5.96
CA VAL A 33 15.24 3.67 -5.79
C VAL A 33 15.60 3.76 -4.30
N ARG A 34 14.76 4.43 -3.51
CA ARG A 34 14.99 4.69 -2.09
C ARG A 34 15.09 3.41 -1.26
N HIS A 35 14.19 2.46 -1.51
CA HIS A 35 14.16 1.17 -0.80
C HIS A 35 15.01 0.08 -1.47
N GLY A 36 15.73 0.38 -2.56
CA GLY A 36 16.53 -0.61 -3.30
C GLY A 36 15.71 -1.73 -3.95
N ILE A 37 14.46 -1.46 -4.31
CA ILE A 37 13.53 -2.42 -4.91
C ILE A 37 13.71 -2.45 -6.44
N ASP A 38 13.76 -3.66 -7.04
CA ASP A 38 13.69 -3.81 -8.50
C ASP A 38 12.25 -3.49 -8.98
N SER A 39 12.07 -2.30 -9.55
CA SER A 39 10.77 -1.78 -9.99
C SER A 39 10.08 -2.63 -11.06
N ARG A 40 10.79 -3.55 -11.70
CA ARG A 40 10.24 -4.49 -12.70
C ARG A 40 9.51 -5.68 -12.07
N ARG A 41 9.67 -5.91 -10.76
CA ARG A 41 8.95 -6.97 -10.06
C ARG A 41 7.49 -6.57 -9.86
N ILE A 42 6.60 -7.55 -10.01
CA ILE A 42 5.20 -7.43 -9.62
C ILE A 42 5.12 -7.30 -8.09
N PHE A 43 5.76 -8.22 -7.38
CA PHE A 43 5.78 -8.23 -5.92
C PHE A 43 7.02 -7.48 -5.39
N TRP A 44 6.85 -6.19 -5.08
CA TRP A 44 7.93 -5.37 -4.52
C TRP A 44 8.40 -5.87 -3.15
N TRP A 45 7.49 -6.40 -2.33
CA TRP A 45 7.82 -6.99 -1.04
C TRP A 45 8.73 -8.22 -1.17
N ALA A 46 8.63 -9.02 -2.25
CA ALA A 46 9.43 -10.23 -2.44
C ALA A 46 10.90 -9.97 -2.82
N GLY A 47 11.30 -8.70 -2.96
CA GLY A 47 12.65 -8.30 -3.36
C GLY A 47 13.19 -7.08 -2.65
N ALA A 48 12.52 -6.58 -1.60
CA ALA A 48 12.97 -5.41 -0.86
C ALA A 48 14.18 -5.79 0.02
N PRO A 49 15.39 -5.27 -0.23
CA PRO A 49 16.57 -5.58 0.59
C PRO A 49 16.47 -5.04 2.02
N LEU A 50 15.53 -4.11 2.28
CA LEU A 50 15.35 -3.41 3.54
C LEU A 50 14.07 -3.85 4.27
N MET A 51 13.74 -5.15 4.25
CA MET A 51 12.64 -5.68 5.07
C MET A 51 13.05 -5.65 6.54
N ASP A 52 12.38 -4.81 7.34
CA ASP A 52 12.62 -4.64 8.77
C ASP A 52 11.80 -5.65 9.59
N ARG A 53 10.55 -5.89 9.19
CA ARG A 53 9.61 -6.71 9.96
C ARG A 53 8.58 -7.42 9.09
N GLU A 54 8.27 -8.66 9.45
CA GLU A 54 7.16 -9.44 8.91
C GLU A 54 6.17 -9.81 10.02
N ILE A 55 4.87 -9.74 9.73
CA ILE A 55 3.79 -9.96 10.70
C ILE A 55 2.68 -10.78 10.05
N GLN A 56 2.62 -12.08 10.35
CA GLN A 56 1.61 -13.03 9.83
C GLN A 56 0.30 -12.98 10.59
N TYR A 57 -0.83 -12.90 9.91
CA TYR A 57 -2.18 -12.91 10.50
C TYR A 57 -3.05 -14.01 9.89
N GLU A 58 -4.13 -14.42 10.57
CA GLU A 58 -4.97 -15.54 10.11
C GLU A 58 -6.25 -15.09 9.38
N GLY A 59 -6.68 -13.84 9.58
CA GLY A 59 -7.86 -13.30 8.91
C GLY A 59 -7.87 -11.77 8.83
N SER A 60 -8.78 -11.23 8.01
CA SER A 60 -8.82 -9.81 7.66
C SER A 60 -8.97 -8.89 8.88
N GLU A 61 -9.80 -9.26 9.86
CA GLU A 61 -10.02 -8.45 11.07
C GLU A 61 -8.74 -8.35 11.94
N GLU A 62 -7.97 -9.44 12.00
CA GLU A 62 -6.69 -9.49 12.68
C GLU A 62 -5.62 -8.69 11.90
N GLY A 63 -5.60 -8.83 10.58
CA GLY A 63 -4.75 -8.05 9.68
C GLY A 63 -4.97 -6.55 9.86
N LEU A 64 -6.23 -6.09 9.83
CA LEU A 64 -6.60 -4.70 10.08
C LEU A 64 -6.22 -4.23 11.49
N SER A 65 -6.38 -5.08 12.50
CA SER A 65 -5.97 -4.75 13.87
C SER A 65 -4.45 -4.55 13.99
N ARG A 66 -3.66 -5.44 13.38
CA ARG A 66 -2.20 -5.33 13.35
C ARG A 66 -1.74 -4.12 12.54
N LEU A 67 -2.40 -3.83 11.43
CA LEU A 67 -2.18 -2.63 10.62
C LEU A 67 -2.47 -1.37 11.43
N SER A 68 -3.59 -1.33 12.16
CA SER A 68 -3.97 -0.19 13.01
C SER A 68 -2.89 0.12 14.06
N VAL A 69 -2.30 -0.92 14.68
CA VAL A 69 -1.17 -0.75 15.61
C VAL A 69 0.05 -0.13 14.93
N LEU A 70 0.38 -0.55 13.70
CA LEU A 70 1.50 0.02 12.95
C LEU A 70 1.26 1.49 12.54
N LEU A 71 0.00 1.88 12.36
CA LEU A 71 -0.39 3.22 11.95
C LEU A 71 -0.60 4.21 13.11
N ALA A 72 -0.61 3.73 14.36
CA ALA A 72 -0.95 4.55 15.54
C ALA A 72 -0.11 5.83 15.69
N ASP A 73 1.17 5.75 15.34
CA ASP A 73 2.12 6.87 15.47
C ASP A 73 2.34 7.64 14.17
N VAL A 74 1.73 7.21 13.05
CA VAL A 74 1.87 7.90 11.78
C VAL A 74 1.22 9.28 11.88
N ARG A 75 1.96 10.30 11.42
CA ARG A 75 1.49 11.69 11.37
C ARG A 75 1.66 12.19 9.94
N GLY A 76 0.58 12.66 9.33
CA GLY A 76 0.62 13.26 8.00
C GLY A 76 -0.09 12.42 6.95
N GLU A 77 0.21 12.73 5.70
CA GLU A 77 -0.37 12.08 4.52
C GLU A 77 0.18 10.66 4.35
N ILE A 78 -0.73 9.73 4.10
CA ILE A 78 -0.44 8.34 3.77
C ILE A 78 -0.78 8.16 2.30
N CYS A 79 0.08 7.52 1.50
CA CYS A 79 -0.33 7.13 0.15
C CYS A 79 -0.69 5.65 0.12
N LEU A 80 -1.88 5.31 -0.36
CA LEU A 80 -2.27 3.94 -0.69
C LEU A 80 -1.88 3.63 -2.13
N VAL A 81 -1.18 2.53 -2.33
CA VAL A 81 -0.86 1.99 -3.66
C VAL A 81 -1.56 0.64 -3.82
N ALA A 82 -2.48 0.52 -4.77
CA ALA A 82 -3.16 -0.75 -5.05
C ALA A 82 -2.37 -1.53 -6.12
N SER A 83 -1.55 -2.48 -5.67
CA SER A 83 -0.65 -3.25 -6.55
C SER A 83 -1.34 -4.44 -7.22
N ASP A 84 -2.15 -5.16 -6.45
CA ASP A 84 -3.03 -6.26 -6.88
C ASP A 84 -2.43 -7.17 -7.98
N GLU A 85 -1.27 -7.76 -7.70
CA GLU A 85 -0.52 -8.68 -8.61
C GLU A 85 -0.19 -8.13 -10.02
N ARG A 86 -0.15 -6.81 -10.22
CA ARG A 86 0.12 -6.18 -11.54
C ARG A 86 1.49 -5.54 -11.65
N ALA A 87 1.91 -5.24 -12.87
CA ALA A 87 3.08 -4.42 -13.13
C ALA A 87 2.77 -2.92 -12.93
N SER A 88 3.75 -2.19 -12.38
CA SER A 88 3.76 -0.73 -12.26
C SER A 88 3.63 -0.02 -13.64
N PRO A 89 3.03 1.20 -13.72
CA PRO A 89 2.59 2.07 -12.62
C PRO A 89 1.22 1.69 -12.05
N TRP A 90 1.16 1.58 -10.73
CA TRP A 90 -0.07 1.35 -9.99
C TRP A 90 -0.78 2.67 -9.65
N PRO A 91 -2.11 2.65 -9.51
CA PRO A 91 -2.84 3.82 -9.02
C PRO A 91 -2.48 4.11 -7.56
N VAL A 92 -2.39 5.40 -7.23
CA VAL A 92 -2.00 5.90 -5.92
C VAL A 92 -3.03 6.90 -5.41
N TRP A 93 -3.47 6.77 -4.17
CA TRP A 93 -4.36 7.74 -3.52
C TRP A 93 -3.68 8.35 -2.31
N ALA A 94 -3.92 9.65 -2.08
CA ALA A 94 -3.62 10.31 -0.83
C ALA A 94 -4.72 9.99 0.20
N LEU A 95 -4.32 9.59 1.39
CA LEU A 95 -5.18 9.27 2.53
C LEU A 95 -4.74 10.05 3.77
N ARG A 96 -5.72 10.38 4.60
CA ARG A 96 -5.53 10.79 5.99
C ARG A 96 -5.42 9.54 6.86
N PRO A 97 -4.71 9.59 8.01
CA PRO A 97 -4.56 8.43 8.88
C PRO A 97 -5.88 7.75 9.29
N GLY A 98 -6.93 8.55 9.54
CA GLY A 98 -8.26 8.05 9.90
C GLY A 98 -9.05 7.40 8.75
N GLU A 99 -8.59 7.49 7.50
CA GLU A 99 -9.28 6.92 6.33
C GLU A 99 -8.79 5.51 5.99
N VAL A 100 -7.60 5.11 6.43
CA VAL A 100 -6.96 3.86 6.01
C VAL A 100 -7.75 2.63 6.45
N ILE A 101 -8.00 2.48 7.76
CA ILE A 101 -8.69 1.29 8.28
C ILE A 101 -10.14 1.20 7.78
N PRO A 102 -10.95 2.28 7.80
CA PRO A 102 -12.31 2.22 7.24
C PRO A 102 -12.35 1.89 5.75
N LEU A 103 -11.40 2.39 4.94
CA LEU A 103 -11.36 2.06 3.52
C LEU A 103 -11.07 0.57 3.31
N LEU A 104 -10.05 0.05 3.99
CA LEU A 104 -9.61 -1.33 3.81
C LEU A 104 -10.62 -2.35 4.37
N SER A 105 -11.44 -1.98 5.36
CA SER A 105 -12.52 -2.85 5.83
C SER A 105 -13.64 -3.06 4.81
N GLU A 106 -13.87 -2.09 3.91
CA GLU A 106 -14.87 -2.18 2.85
C GLU A 106 -14.34 -2.89 1.60
N LEU A 107 -13.03 -3.06 1.48
CA LEU A 107 -12.35 -3.61 0.31
C LEU A 107 -11.50 -4.84 0.69
N PRO A 108 -12.12 -6.00 0.91
CA PRO A 108 -11.37 -7.19 1.26
C PRO A 108 -10.68 -7.79 0.03
N PHE A 109 -9.55 -8.46 0.25
CA PHE A 109 -8.87 -9.35 -0.71
C PHE A 109 -8.23 -8.67 -1.93
N PHE A 110 -7.38 -7.67 -1.70
CA PHE A 110 -6.47 -7.15 -2.72
C PHE A 110 -5.09 -6.85 -2.13
N GLU A 111 -4.05 -6.89 -2.96
CA GLU A 111 -2.70 -6.50 -2.52
C GLU A 111 -2.51 -5.00 -2.61
N TYR A 112 -1.91 -4.43 -1.56
CA TYR A 112 -1.55 -3.02 -1.51
C TYR A 112 -0.30 -2.78 -0.70
N PHE A 113 0.21 -1.57 -0.82
CA PHE A 113 1.11 -1.05 0.20
C PHE A 113 0.82 0.40 0.53
N LEU A 114 1.17 0.78 1.74
CA LEU A 114 1.09 2.14 2.25
C LEU A 114 2.48 2.77 2.22
N VAL A 115 2.51 4.02 1.81
CA VAL A 115 3.68 4.88 1.85
C VAL A 115 3.47 5.86 3.00
N LEU A 116 4.38 5.80 3.98
CA LEU A 116 4.32 6.60 5.21
C LEU A 116 5.55 7.51 5.31
N ASP A 117 5.47 8.54 6.15
CA ASP A 117 6.59 9.40 6.52
C ASP A 117 7.34 9.99 5.31
N GLY A 118 6.57 10.43 4.29
CA GLY A 118 7.14 10.96 3.06
C GLY A 118 7.91 9.92 2.24
N GLY A 119 7.60 8.64 2.42
CA GLY A 119 8.22 7.52 1.71
C GLY A 119 9.44 6.90 2.40
N ALA A 120 9.66 7.18 3.69
CA ALA A 120 10.71 6.51 4.47
C ALA A 120 10.28 5.11 4.96
N THR A 121 8.97 4.88 5.09
CA THR A 121 8.42 3.58 5.46
C THR A 121 7.43 3.11 4.39
N LEU A 122 7.58 1.84 3.98
CA LEU A 122 6.61 1.12 3.18
C LEU A 122 6.00 -0.01 4.02
N LEU A 123 4.68 -0.12 3.98
CA LEU A 123 3.95 -1.19 4.66
C LEU A 123 3.13 -1.95 3.62
N PHE A 124 3.54 -3.17 3.30
CA PHE A 124 2.86 -4.03 2.34
C PHE A 124 1.87 -4.95 3.06
N ASP A 125 0.73 -5.18 2.43
CA ASP A 125 -0.16 -6.28 2.75
C ASP A 125 -0.18 -7.26 1.58
N THR A 126 0.12 -8.52 1.88
CA THR A 126 0.40 -9.54 0.88
C THR A 126 -0.70 -10.59 0.84
N HIS A 127 -0.86 -11.25 -0.30
CA HIS A 127 -1.79 -12.38 -0.44
C HIS A 127 -1.45 -13.60 0.46
N HIS A 128 -0.31 -13.57 1.17
CA HIS A 128 0.11 -14.56 2.17
C HIS A 128 -0.39 -14.25 3.58
N ASN A 129 -1.35 -13.33 3.74
CA ASN A 129 -1.79 -12.83 5.04
C ASN A 129 -0.63 -12.35 5.91
N THR A 130 0.29 -11.60 5.30
CA THR A 130 1.49 -11.12 5.96
C THR A 130 1.65 -9.63 5.69
N LEU A 131 1.79 -8.84 6.76
CA LEU A 131 2.23 -7.47 6.67
C LEU A 131 3.76 -7.42 6.65
N VAL A 132 4.32 -6.72 5.66
CA VAL A 132 5.77 -6.50 5.54
C VAL A 132 6.06 -5.02 5.74
N VAL A 133 7.02 -4.70 6.60
CA VAL A 133 7.48 -3.33 6.81
C VAL A 133 8.88 -3.18 6.23
N SER A 134 9.08 -2.19 5.37
CA SER A 134 10.39 -1.75 4.93
C SER A 134 10.65 -0.32 5.41
N ARG A 135 11.84 -0.11 6.00
CA ARG A 135 12.32 1.18 6.48
C ARG A 135 13.71 1.42 5.94
N GLU A 136 13.98 2.64 5.52
CA GLU A 136 15.34 3.10 5.15
C GLU A 136 16.09 3.71 6.33
#